data_AF-A0A661DRR1-F1
#
_entry.id   AF-A0A661DRR1-F1
#
_cell.length_a   1.000
_cell.length_b   1.000
_cell.length_c   1.000
_cell.angle_alpha   90.00
_cell.angle_beta   90.00
_cell.angle_gamma   90.00
#
_symmetry.space_group_name_H-M   'P 1'
#
loop_
_entity.id
_entity.type
_entity.pdbx_description
1 polymer ?
#
loop_
_entity_poly.entity_id
_entity_poly.type
_entity_poly.pdbx_seq_one_letter_code
_entity_poly.pdbx_strand_id
1 'polypeptide(L)'
;IDPAQLHQIVWNLVENAWQYSDPVQTLPRVEIKLSMQDTDVVIDIVDNGPGVSDTAMPQLFEPFNSERKGGTGLGLYLARELCQANGARLNYLPDIQGRSCFRISLPMERQESLK
;
A
#
# COMPACT_ATOMS: atom_id res chain seq x y z
N ILE A 1 4.06 -6.23 -15.07
CA ILE A 1 2.79 -5.76 -14.51
C ILE A 1 1.98 -5.06 -15.60
N ASP A 2 0.66 -5.26 -15.64
CA ASP A 2 -0.22 -4.51 -16.52
C ASP A 2 -0.33 -3.03 -16.07
N PRO A 3 -0.19 -2.03 -16.97
CA PRO A 3 -0.22 -0.62 -16.58
C PRO A 3 -1.53 -0.17 -15.93
N ALA A 4 -2.69 -0.70 -16.36
CA ALA A 4 -3.97 -0.33 -15.77
C ALA A 4 -4.13 -0.92 -14.36
N GLN A 5 -3.64 -2.15 -14.15
CA GLN A 5 -3.60 -2.76 -12.83
C GLN A 5 -2.63 -2.03 -11.88
N LEU A 6 -1.43 -1.63 -12.35
CA LEU A 6 -0.52 -0.80 -11.56
C LEU A 6 -1.17 0.54 -11.18
N HIS A 7 -1.82 1.20 -12.13
CA HIS A 7 -2.55 2.43 -11.85
C HIS A 7 -3.61 2.22 -10.77
N GLN A 8 -4.39 1.15 -10.84
CA GLN A 8 -5.43 0.85 -9.84
C GLN A 8 -4.84 0.53 -8.46
N ILE A 9 -3.74 -0.22 -8.39
CA ILE A 9 -3.02 -0.48 -7.13
C ILE A 9 -2.58 0.85 -6.52
N VAL A 10 -1.85 1.66 -7.28
CA VAL A 10 -1.30 2.94 -6.80
C VAL A 10 -2.43 3.90 -6.41
N TRP A 11 -3.51 3.96 -7.20
CA TRP A 11 -4.68 4.76 -6.87
C TRP A 11 -5.28 4.38 -5.52
N ASN A 12 -5.54 3.08 -5.29
CA ASN A 12 -6.10 2.61 -4.02
C ASN A 12 -5.21 2.98 -2.82
N LEU A 13 -3.89 2.86 -2.97
CA LEU A 13 -2.94 3.18 -1.91
C LEU A 13 -2.82 4.69 -1.67
N VAL A 14 -2.78 5.50 -2.73
CA VAL A 14 -2.73 6.97 -2.61
C VAL A 14 -4.03 7.53 -2.07
N GLU A 15 -5.18 6.98 -2.47
CA GLU A 15 -6.48 7.39 -1.93
C GLU A 15 -6.57 7.06 -0.43
N ASN A 16 -6.08 5.89 -0.02
CA ASN A 16 -5.98 5.51 1.38
C ASN A 16 -5.03 6.44 2.15
N ALA A 17 -3.81 6.63 1.65
CA ALA A 17 -2.82 7.55 2.21
C ALA A 17 -3.38 8.96 2.39
N TRP A 18 -4.09 9.50 1.39
CA TRP A 18 -4.72 10.82 1.48
C TRP A 18 -5.83 10.89 2.54
N GLN A 19 -6.61 9.83 2.68
CA GLN A 19 -7.71 9.78 3.66
C GLN A 19 -7.21 9.71 5.11
N TYR A 20 -6.08 9.05 5.34
CA TYR A 20 -5.52 8.83 6.67
C TYR A 20 -4.33 9.75 6.98
N SER A 21 -3.82 10.50 6.00
CA SER A 21 -2.81 11.54 6.19
C SER A 21 -3.31 12.59 7.19
N ASP A 22 -2.43 12.97 8.12
CA ASP A 22 -2.71 13.68 9.39
C ASP A 22 -3.89 14.67 9.36
N PRO A 23 -4.99 14.37 10.09
CA PRO A 23 -6.08 15.32 10.31
C PRO A 23 -5.93 16.21 11.56
N VAL A 24 -4.85 16.09 12.35
CA VAL A 24 -4.78 16.63 13.71
C VAL A 24 -3.79 17.78 13.91
N GLN A 25 -2.69 17.95 13.15
CA GLN A 25 -1.86 19.16 13.33
C GLN A 25 -0.79 19.51 12.27
N THR A 26 -0.82 18.93 11.08
CA THR A 26 0.04 19.34 9.95
C THR A 26 -0.71 19.35 8.61
N LEU A 27 -0.09 19.89 7.56
CA LEU A 27 -0.63 19.76 6.20
C LEU A 27 -0.59 18.28 5.77
N PRO A 28 -1.68 17.72 5.23
CA PRO A 28 -1.70 16.38 4.65
C PRO A 28 -0.56 16.19 3.64
N ARG A 29 0.23 15.14 3.80
CA ARG A 29 1.36 14.86 2.92
C ARG A 29 1.39 13.40 2.53
N VAL A 30 1.43 13.16 1.22
CA VAL A 30 1.67 11.86 0.62
C VAL A 30 2.92 11.94 -0.26
N GLU A 31 3.85 11.02 -0.04
CA GLU A 31 5.09 10.88 -0.82
C GLU A 31 5.07 9.54 -1.55
N ILE A 32 5.44 9.54 -2.83
CA ILE A 32 5.70 8.30 -3.58
C ILE A 32 7.20 8.23 -3.84
N LYS A 33 7.82 7.14 -3.41
CA LYS A 33 9.27 6.90 -3.58
C LYS A 33 9.48 5.67 -4.44
N LEU A 34 10.32 5.81 -5.45
CA LEU A 34 10.76 4.71 -6.29
C LEU A 34 12.22 4.40 -5.96
N SER A 35 12.53 3.13 -5.70
CA SER A 35 13.90 2.68 -5.46
C SER A 35 14.11 1.27 -6.01
N MET A 36 15.37 0.86 -6.12
CA MET A 36 15.73 -0.54 -6.32
C MET A 36 16.26 -1.11 -5.01
N GLN A 37 15.79 -2.30 -4.64
CA GLN A 37 16.31 -3.08 -3.50
C GLN A 37 16.55 -4.50 -3.98
N ASP A 38 17.81 -4.93 -3.96
CA ASP A 38 18.26 -6.22 -4.51
C ASP A 38 17.78 -6.42 -5.96
N THR A 39 16.91 -7.40 -6.19
CA THR A 39 16.32 -7.73 -7.50
C THR A 39 14.95 -7.11 -7.72
N ASP A 40 14.49 -6.24 -6.83
CA ASP A 40 13.12 -5.73 -6.84
C ASP A 40 13.08 -4.22 -7.08
N VAL A 41 12.12 -3.80 -7.89
CA VAL A 41 11.66 -2.42 -7.96
C VAL A 41 10.70 -2.20 -6.81
N VAL A 42 10.99 -1.20 -5.98
CA VAL A 42 10.23 -0.87 -4.78
C VAL A 42 9.54 0.47 -4.96
N ILE A 43 8.22 0.48 -4.73
CA ILE A 43 7.39 1.68 -4.69
C ILE A 43 6.85 1.84 -3.28
N ASP A 44 7.26 2.88 -2.58
CA ASP A 44 6.74 3.23 -1.26
C ASP A 44 5.76 4.39 -1.38
N ILE A 45 4.55 4.21 -0.83
CA ILE A 45 3.53 5.24 -0.66
C ILE A 45 3.54 5.58 0.83
N VAL A 46 4.07 6.74 1.18
CA VAL A 46 4.27 7.20 2.56
C VAL A 46 3.33 8.36 2.86
N ASP A 47 2.60 8.29 3.97
CA ASP A 47 1.77 9.39 4.45
C ASP A 47 2.13 9.79 5.88
N ASN A 48 1.84 11.03 6.24
CA ASN A 48 2.08 11.54 7.60
C ASN A 48 0.98 11.20 8.60
N GLY A 49 0.10 10.25 8.30
CA GLY A 49 -0.93 9.77 9.21
C GLY A 49 -0.37 8.96 10.39
N PRO A 50 -1.21 8.66 11.39
CA PRO A 50 -0.81 7.99 12.62
C PRO A 50 -0.43 6.51 12.44
N GLY A 51 -0.54 5.99 11.22
CA GLY A 51 -0.31 4.59 10.91
C GLY A 51 -1.45 3.67 11.31
N VAL A 52 -1.20 2.37 11.20
CA VAL A 52 -2.14 1.29 11.50
C VAL A 52 -1.78 0.71 12.87
N SER A 53 -2.77 0.59 13.75
CA SER A 53 -2.58 -0.01 15.08
C SER A 53 -2.20 -1.50 14.99
N ASP A 54 -1.45 -2.00 15.97
CA ASP A 54 -1.07 -3.42 16.05
C ASP A 54 -2.26 -4.37 16.02
N THR A 55 -3.41 -3.93 16.56
CA THR A 55 -4.66 -4.71 16.55
C THR A 55 -5.34 -4.74 15.19
N ALA A 56 -5.20 -3.70 14.38
CA ALA A 56 -5.78 -3.61 13.03
C ALA A 56 -4.87 -4.25 11.97
N MET A 57 -3.56 -4.28 12.21
CA MET A 57 -2.55 -4.80 11.27
C MET A 57 -2.87 -6.20 10.69
N PRO A 58 -3.29 -7.20 11.48
CA PRO A 58 -3.56 -8.55 10.95
C PRO A 58 -4.72 -8.60 9.97
N GLN A 59 -5.63 -7.62 10.03
CA GLN A 59 -6.85 -7.56 9.22
C GLN A 59 -6.77 -6.44 8.17
N LEU A 60 -5.65 -5.74 8.07
CA LEU A 60 -5.50 -4.51 7.27
C LEU A 60 -5.90 -4.67 5.79
N PHE A 61 -5.69 -5.86 5.24
CA PHE A 61 -5.97 -6.18 3.86
C PHE A 61 -7.18 -7.10 3.68
N GLU A 62 -7.95 -7.35 4.74
CA GLU A 62 -9.18 -8.13 4.66
C GLU A 62 -10.31 -7.28 4.06
N PRO A 63 -11.19 -7.87 3.23
CA PRO A 63 -12.27 -7.13 2.60
C PRO A 63 -13.27 -6.61 3.64
N PHE A 64 -13.85 -5.44 3.36
CA PHE A 64 -14.85 -4.78 4.22
C PHE A 64 -14.31 -4.32 5.58
N ASN A 65 -13.00 -4.39 5.81
CA ASN A 65 -12.38 -3.84 6.99
C ASN A 65 -12.04 -2.36 6.78
N SER A 66 -12.90 -1.47 7.29
CA SER A 66 -12.73 -0.03 7.16
C SER A 66 -13.25 0.70 8.38
N GLU A 67 -12.40 1.53 8.99
CA GLU A 67 -12.80 2.45 10.06
C GLU A 67 -13.44 3.74 9.52
N ARG A 68 -13.34 3.97 8.21
CA ARG A 68 -13.94 5.15 7.54
C ARG A 68 -15.45 5.01 7.40
N LYS A 69 -16.18 6.03 7.86
CA LYS A 69 -17.62 6.18 7.57
C LYS A 69 -17.87 6.31 6.06
N GLY A 70 -18.64 5.37 5.51
CA GLY A 70 -18.99 5.33 4.09
C GLY A 70 -17.93 4.74 3.16
N GLY A 71 -16.80 4.25 3.69
CA GLY A 71 -15.83 3.48 2.93
C GLY A 71 -16.29 2.03 2.75
N THR A 72 -16.04 1.44 1.58
CA THR A 72 -16.39 0.03 1.32
C THR A 72 -15.42 -0.96 1.99
N GLY A 73 -14.23 -0.50 2.39
CA GLY A 73 -13.16 -1.37 2.90
C GLY A 73 -12.57 -2.31 1.84
N LEU A 74 -12.75 -2.02 0.55
CA LEU A 74 -12.25 -2.88 -0.54
C LEU A 74 -10.92 -2.42 -1.14
N GLY A 75 -10.50 -1.17 -0.91
CA GLY A 75 -9.34 -0.58 -1.60
C GLY A 75 -8.03 -1.34 -1.35
N LEU A 76 -7.67 -1.55 -0.07
CA LEU A 76 -6.43 -2.26 0.29
C LEU A 76 -6.48 -3.74 -0.08
N TYR A 77 -7.64 -4.38 0.06
CA TYR A 77 -7.87 -5.74 -0.40
C TYR A 77 -7.60 -5.86 -1.91
N LEU A 78 -8.23 -5.02 -2.73
CA LEU A 78 -8.05 -5.02 -4.19
C LEU A 78 -6.60 -4.72 -4.58
N ALA A 79 -5.93 -3.80 -3.88
CA ALA A 79 -4.52 -3.53 -4.12
C ALA A 79 -3.65 -4.78 -3.85
N ARG A 80 -3.93 -5.53 -2.77
CA ARG A 80 -3.22 -6.78 -2.46
C ARG A 80 -3.46 -7.86 -3.51
N GLU A 81 -4.72 -8.07 -3.92
CA GLU A 81 -5.07 -9.06 -4.95
C GLU A 81 -4.42 -8.73 -6.31
N LEU A 82 -4.46 -7.45 -6.72
CA LEU A 82 -3.83 -7.02 -7.97
C LEU A 82 -2.31 -7.14 -7.92
N CYS A 83 -1.67 -6.85 -6.78
CA CYS A 83 -0.24 -7.11 -6.60
C CYS A 83 0.08 -8.59 -6.78
N GLN A 84 -0.64 -9.48 -6.07
CA GLN A 84 -0.44 -10.93 -6.16
C GLN A 84 -0.64 -11.45 -7.59
N ALA A 85 -1.70 -11.01 -8.28
CA ALA A 85 -1.96 -11.37 -9.68
C ALA A 85 -0.85 -10.96 -10.64
N ASN A 86 -0.02 -9.98 -10.26
CA ASN A 86 1.12 -9.50 -11.04
C ASN A 86 2.48 -10.01 -10.55
N GLY A 87 2.51 -10.93 -9.59
CA GLY A 87 3.75 -11.41 -8.97
C GLY A 87 4.46 -10.35 -8.11
N ALA A 88 3.77 -9.28 -7.75
CA ALA A 88 4.24 -8.26 -6.81
C ALA A 88 3.77 -8.56 -5.39
N ARG A 89 4.47 -7.99 -4.41
CA ARG A 89 4.11 -8.07 -2.99
C ARG A 89 3.66 -6.71 -2.49
N LEU A 90 2.63 -6.67 -1.67
CA LEU A 90 2.17 -5.47 -0.97
C LEU A 90 2.34 -5.68 0.53
N ASN A 91 3.15 -4.84 1.17
CA ASN A 91 3.38 -4.87 2.61
C ASN A 91 3.08 -3.52 3.24
N TYR A 92 2.69 -3.53 4.51
CA TYR A 92 2.66 -2.33 5.33
C TYR A 92 3.92 -2.30 6.21
N LEU A 93 4.68 -1.20 6.14
CA LEU A 93 5.95 -1.02 6.82
C LEU A 93 6.00 0.40 7.39
N PRO A 94 5.58 0.65 8.63
CA PRO A 94 5.66 1.98 9.20
C PRO A 94 7.12 2.44 9.22
N ASP A 95 7.36 3.71 8.88
CA ASP A 95 8.72 4.23 8.84
C ASP A 95 9.29 4.49 10.25
N ILE A 96 10.60 4.78 10.33
CA ILE A 96 11.30 5.03 11.60
C ILE A 96 10.77 6.24 12.38
N GLN A 97 9.99 7.12 11.74
CA GLN A 97 9.33 8.29 12.35
C GLN A 97 7.88 7.99 12.74
N GLY A 98 7.43 6.73 12.58
CA GLY A 98 6.06 6.30 12.84
C GLY A 98 5.07 6.65 11.73
N ARG A 99 5.54 7.09 10.55
CA ARG A 99 4.68 7.38 9.40
C ARG A 99 4.17 6.11 8.76
N SER A 100 2.95 6.17 8.27
CA SER A 100 2.34 5.09 7.50
C SER A 100 3.06 4.91 6.16
N CYS A 101 3.36 3.66 5.80
CA CYS A 101 3.96 3.36 4.51
C CYS A 101 3.51 2.00 3.97
N PHE A 102 2.92 2.04 2.77
CA PHE A 102 2.62 0.86 1.97
C PHE A 102 3.70 0.66 0.91
N ARG A 103 4.31 -0.52 0.91
CA ARG A 103 5.40 -0.91 0.01
C ARG A 103 4.91 -1.92 -1.02
N ILE A 104 5.03 -1.57 -2.28
CA ILE A 104 4.94 -2.51 -3.41
C ILE A 104 6.37 -2.98 -3.74
N SER A 105 6.58 -4.29 -3.80
CA SER A 105 7.83 -4.90 -4.26
C SER A 105 7.55 -5.72 -5.52
N LEU A 106 8.11 -5.27 -6.65
CA LEU A 106 7.98 -5.90 -7.95
C LEU A 106 9.32 -6.55 -8.33
N PRO A 107 9.38 -7.89 -8.46
CA PRO A 107 10.57 -8.56 -8.97
C PRO A 107 10.92 -8.07 -10.39
N MET A 108 12.20 -7.76 -10.63
CA MET A 108 12.70 -7.40 -11.97
C MET A 108 12.70 -8.58 -12.92
N GLU A 109 12.87 -9.79 -12.39
CA GLU A 109 12.77 -11.03 -13.12
C GLU A 109 11.39 -11.64 -12.88
N ARG A 110 10.71 -12.03 -13.96
CA ARG A 110 9.45 -12.77 -13.85
C ARG A 110 9.77 -14.11 -13.20
N GLN A 111 9.30 -14.33 -11.97
CA GLN A 111 9.35 -15.65 -11.37
C GLN A 111 8.44 -16.58 -12.18
N GLU A 112 9.02 -17.45 -13.00
CA GLU A 112 8.29 -18.58 -13.55
C GLU A 112 7.91 -19.48 -12.39
N SER A 113 6.61 -19.64 -12.15
CA SER A 113 6.11 -20.60 -11.18
C SER A 113 6.51 -22.01 -11.64
N LEU A 114 7.35 -22.69 -10.86
CA LEU A 114 7.46 -24.14 -10.94
C LEU A 114 6.06 -24.71 -10.65
N LYS A 115 5.53 -25.43 -11.64
CA LYS A 115 4.19 -26.04 -11.65
C LYS A 115 3.94 -26.95 -10.46
#